data_AF-A0A4Y2K1C9-F1
#
_entry.id   AF-A0A4Y2K1C9-F1
#
_cell.length_a   1.000
_cell.length_b   1.000
_cell.length_c   1.000
_cell.angle_alpha   90.00
_cell.angle_beta   90.00
_cell.angle_gamma   90.00
#
_symmetry.space_group_name_H-M   'P 1'
#
loop_
_entity.id
_entity.type
_entity.pdbx_description
1 polymer ?
#
loop_
_entity_poly.entity_id
_entity_poly.type
_entity_poly.pdbx_seq_one_letter_code
_entity_poly.pdbx_strand_id
1 'polypeptide(L)'
;MLSEWLFPQLEEAHPGFILQLDGAPSHWHNNVREYLSNRVGANDLSLLCWQARSSDRTLCGFFLWGFVKDKVFVLPLPQELQELKQWINNVLNALTGDLLS
;
A
#
# COMPACT_ATOMS: atom_id res chain seq x y z
N MET A 1 8.34 7.98 6.73
CA MET A 1 7.16 7.44 6.01
C MET A 1 6.35 6.54 6.94
N LEU A 2 6.87 5.38 7.38
CA LEU A 2 6.14 4.51 8.32
C LEU A 2 5.86 5.19 9.67
N SER A 3 6.90 5.70 10.33
CA SER A 3 6.79 6.38 11.64
C SER A 3 6.04 7.70 11.58
N GLU A 4 6.42 8.55 10.62
CA GLU A 4 5.98 9.95 10.58
C GLU A 4 4.61 10.15 9.93
N TRP A 5 4.17 9.23 9.06
CA TRP A 5 2.99 9.45 8.23
C TRP A 5 1.98 8.31 8.34
N LEU A 6 2.39 7.06 8.12
CA LEU A 6 1.46 5.93 8.04
C LEU A 6 0.85 5.58 9.41
N PHE A 7 1.68 5.25 10.40
CA PHE A 7 1.19 4.73 11.67
C PHE A 7 0.32 5.70 12.47
N PRO A 8 0.64 7.02 12.57
CA PRO A 8 -0.21 7.96 13.28
C PRO A 8 -1.66 7.97 12.74
N GLN A 9 -1.82 7.92 11.41
CA GLN A 9 -3.14 7.90 10.77
C GLN A 9 -3.85 6.56 10.93
N LEU A 10 -3.10 5.45 10.87
CA LEU A 10 -3.67 4.11 10.94
C LEU A 10 -4.18 3.77 12.34
N GLU A 11 -3.42 4.16 13.37
CA GLU A 11 -3.78 3.97 14.78
C GLU A 11 -5.01 4.81 15.17
N GLU A 12 -5.18 6.00 14.58
CA GLU A 12 -6.37 6.84 14.76
C GLU A 12 -7.60 6.26 14.06
N ALA A 13 -7.46 5.81 12.81
CA ALA A 13 -8.59 5.35 12.00
C ALA A 13 -9.03 3.91 12.32
N HIS A 14 -8.10 3.00 12.60
CA HIS A 14 -8.35 1.56 12.68
C HIS A 14 -7.52 0.90 13.79
N PRO A 15 -7.99 0.90 15.05
CA PRO A 15 -7.30 0.20 16.12
C PRO A 15 -7.25 -1.32 15.85
N GLY A 16 -6.08 -1.92 16.03
CA GLY A 16 -5.88 -3.37 15.84
C GLY A 16 -5.74 -3.83 14.40
N PHE A 17 -5.26 -2.95 13.50
CA PHE A 17 -4.96 -3.33 12.12
C PHE A 17 -3.89 -4.43 12.03
N ILE A 18 -3.92 -5.16 10.92
CA ILE A 18 -2.85 -6.09 10.52
C ILE A 18 -2.12 -5.45 9.34
N LEU A 19 -0.80 -5.33 9.43
CA LEU A 19 -0.01 -4.77 8.34
C LEU A 19 0.44 -5.91 7.40
N GLN A 20 0.29 -5.73 6.10
CA GLN A 20 0.83 -6.64 5.08
C GLN A 20 1.72 -5.84 4.13
N LEU A 21 2.98 -6.27 3.96
CA LEU A 21 3.95 -5.70 3.01
C LEU A 21 4.38 -6.76 2.01
N ASP A 22 4.93 -6.34 0.88
CA ASP A 22 5.58 -7.27 -0.05
C ASP A 22 6.98 -7.67 0.43
N GLY A 23 7.54 -8.72 -0.15
CA GLY A 23 8.90 -9.19 0.13
C GLY A 23 10.01 -8.36 -0.53
N ALA A 24 9.79 -7.07 -0.82
CA ALA A 24 10.80 -6.23 -1.47
C ALA A 24 12.04 -6.06 -0.55
N PRO A 25 13.28 -6.04 -1.11
CA PRO A 25 14.50 -5.92 -0.29
C PRO A 25 14.52 -4.71 0.65
N SER A 26 13.90 -3.59 0.25
CA SER A 26 13.77 -2.39 1.09
C SER A 26 12.91 -2.62 2.34
N HIS A 27 11.89 -3.48 2.25
CA HIS A 27 11.02 -3.83 3.38
C HIS A 27 11.64 -4.92 4.27
N TRP A 28 12.59 -5.68 3.74
CA TRP A 28 13.31 -6.72 4.47
C TRP A 28 14.61 -6.25 5.14
N HIS A 29 14.97 -4.97 5.01
CA HIS A 29 16.17 -4.43 5.63
C HIS A 29 16.05 -4.44 7.16
N ASN A 30 17.17 -4.67 7.86
CA ASN A 30 17.19 -4.92 9.31
C ASN A 30 16.53 -3.80 10.13
N ASN A 31 16.79 -2.53 9.79
CA ASN A 31 16.18 -1.40 10.50
C ASN A 31 14.65 -1.35 10.37
N VAL A 32 14.11 -1.71 9.21
CA VAL A 32 12.66 -1.78 8.97
C VAL A 32 12.08 -2.93 9.78
N ARG A 33 12.73 -4.10 9.75
CA ARG A 33 12.29 -5.27 10.51
C ARG A 33 12.32 -5.04 12.02
N GLU A 34 13.37 -4.43 12.55
CA GLU A 34 13.48 -4.07 13.97
C GLU A 34 12.39 -3.08 14.36
N TYR A 35 12.20 -2.04 13.55
CA TYR A 35 11.15 -1.04 13.78
C TYR A 35 9.74 -1.67 13.80
N LEU A 36 9.42 -2.49 12.80
CA LEU A 36 8.13 -3.18 12.71
C LEU A 36 7.95 -4.19 13.85
N SER A 37 8.98 -4.99 14.17
CA SER A 37 8.90 -5.97 15.26
C SER A 37 8.58 -5.31 16.60
N ASN A 38 9.16 -4.14 16.87
CA ASN A 38 8.91 -3.38 18.10
C ASN A 38 7.53 -2.72 18.11
N ARG A 39 6.98 -2.32 16.95
CA ARG A 39 5.75 -1.54 16.88
C ARG A 39 4.49 -2.39 16.68
N VAL A 40 4.50 -3.35 15.76
CA VAL A 40 3.35 -4.21 15.42
C VAL A 40 3.45 -5.63 15.98
N GLY A 41 4.62 -5.99 16.53
CA GLY A 41 4.89 -7.29 17.13
C GLY A 41 5.50 -8.30 16.15
N ALA A 42 6.32 -9.20 16.67
CA ALA A 42 7.11 -10.15 15.87
C ALA A 42 6.27 -11.22 15.12
N ASN A 43 5.00 -11.38 15.48
CA ASN A 43 4.08 -12.36 14.88
C ASN A 43 3.13 -11.76 13.82
N ASP A 44 3.32 -10.49 13.45
CA ASP A 44 2.46 -9.83 12.48
C ASP A 44 2.74 -10.30 11.03
N LEU A 45 1.70 -10.30 10.19
CA LEU A 45 1.77 -10.73 8.78
C LEU A 45 2.74 -9.87 7.95
N SER A 46 3.08 -8.68 8.45
CA SER A 46 4.05 -7.75 7.87
C SER A 46 5.48 -8.30 7.87
N LEU A 47 5.80 -9.19 8.81
CA LEU A 47 7.10 -9.84 8.95
C LEU A 47 7.10 -11.29 8.44
N LEU A 48 5.94 -11.82 8.04
CA LEU A 48 5.90 -13.08 7.32
C LEU A 48 6.63 -12.92 5.99
N CYS A 49 7.57 -13.82 5.74
CA CYS A 49 8.34 -13.84 4.51
C CYS A 49 7.42 -14.25 3.35
N TRP A 50 6.77 -13.27 2.72
CA TRP A 50 6.01 -13.49 1.49
C TRP A 50 6.98 -13.92 0.40
N GLN A 51 6.60 -14.94 -0.38
CA GLN A 51 7.44 -15.45 -1.46
C GLN A 51 7.84 -14.30 -2.40
N ALA A 52 9.10 -14.31 -2.84
CA ALA A 52 9.58 -13.32 -3.79
C ALA A 52 8.70 -13.34 -5.05
N ARG A 53 8.34 -12.16 -5.57
CA ARG A 53 7.44 -11.96 -6.71
C ARG A 53 5.97 -12.33 -6.48
N SER A 54 5.50 -12.40 -5.22
CA SER A 54 4.07 -12.57 -4.91
C SER A 54 3.28 -11.25 -4.98
N SER A 55 3.42 -10.49 -6.08
CA SER A 55 2.61 -9.28 -6.29
C SER A 55 1.11 -9.58 -6.37
N ASP A 56 0.77 -10.82 -6.72
CA ASP A 56 -0.58 -11.40 -6.74
C ASP A 56 -1.19 -11.62 -5.36
N ARG A 57 -0.39 -11.62 -4.29
CA ARG A 57 -0.85 -11.88 -2.92
C ARG A 57 -1.11 -10.64 -2.08
N THR A 58 -0.81 -9.45 -2.61
CA THR A 58 -1.16 -8.18 -1.94
C THR A 58 -2.38 -7.59 -2.63
N LEU A 59 -3.42 -7.25 -1.86
CA LEU A 59 -4.63 -6.59 -2.39
C LEU A 59 -4.25 -5.31 -3.16
N CYS A 60 -3.24 -4.59 -2.65
CA CYS A 60 -2.71 -3.38 -3.27
C CYS A 60 -2.10 -3.65 -4.67
N GLY A 61 -1.25 -4.68 -4.79
CA GLY A 61 -0.59 -5.03 -6.05
C GLY A 61 -1.51 -5.72 -7.07
N PHE A 62 -2.38 -6.64 -6.61
CA PHE A 62 -3.28 -7.40 -7.47
C PHE A 62 -4.47 -6.56 -7.96
N PHE A 63 -5.15 -5.87 -7.04
CA PHE A 63 -6.41 -5.20 -7.33
C PHE A 63 -6.24 -3.68 -7.48
N LEU A 64 -5.80 -3.00 -6.42
CA LEU A 64 -5.83 -1.53 -6.37
C LEU A 64 -5.05 -0.90 -7.52
N TRP A 65 -3.78 -1.27 -7.71
CA TRP A 65 -2.95 -0.68 -8.77
C TRP A 65 -3.37 -1.11 -10.18
N GLY A 66 -3.97 -2.29 -10.34
CA GLY A 66 -4.58 -2.71 -11.62
C GLY A 66 -5.74 -1.79 -11.97
N PHE A 67 -6.70 -1.66 -11.04
CA PHE A 67 -7.85 -0.77 -11.20
C PHE A 67 -7.47 0.68 -11.45
N VAL A 68 -6.53 1.23 -10.66
CA VAL A 68 -6.07 2.62 -10.82
C VAL A 68 -5.46 2.83 -12.20
N LYS A 69 -4.63 1.88 -12.69
CA LYS A 69 -4.04 1.98 -14.02
C LYS A 69 -5.10 1.96 -15.12
N ASP A 70 -6.10 1.09 -15.01
CA ASP A 70 -7.19 1.00 -15.99
C ASP A 70 -8.03 2.29 -16.08
N LYS A 71 -8.12 3.05 -14.99
CA LYS A 71 -8.83 4.34 -14.94
C LYS A 71 -7.98 5.53 -15.32
N VAL A 72 -6.68 5.51 -15.01
CA VAL A 72 -5.76 6.63 -15.25
C VAL A 72 -5.19 6.60 -16.66
N PHE A 73 -4.92 5.43 -17.24
CA PHE A 73 -4.33 5.30 -18.58
C PHE A 73 -5.41 5.14 -19.67
N VAL A 74 -6.40 6.03 -19.68
CA VAL A 74 -7.41 6.13 -20.74
C VAL A 74 -7.06 7.30 -21.67
N LEU A 75 -7.31 7.17 -22.98
CA LEU A 75 -7.01 8.23 -23.94
C LEU A 75 -7.96 9.44 -23.77
N PRO A 76 -7.47 10.69 -23.88
CA PRO A 76 -6.07 11.08 -24.09
C PRO A 76 -5.20 10.84 -22.84
N LEU A 77 -3.94 10.43 -23.02
CA LEU A 77 -3.03 10.18 -21.90
C LEU A 77 -2.60 11.50 -21.22
N PRO A 78 -2.34 11.49 -19.91
CA PRO A 78 -1.87 12.67 -19.20
C PRO A 78 -0.47 13.04 -19.72
N GLN A 79 -0.28 14.32 -20.04
CA GLN A 79 0.97 14.79 -20.65
C GLN A 79 1.97 15.28 -19.59
N GLU A 80 1.47 15.67 -18.42
CA GLU A 80 2.27 16.26 -17.35
C GLU A 80 2.18 15.45 -16.05
N LEU A 81 3.26 15.47 -15.26
CA LEU A 81 3.31 14.78 -13.98
C LEU A 81 2.24 15.28 -13.00
N GLN A 82 1.90 16.58 -13.06
CA GLN A 82 0.87 17.16 -12.21
C GLN A 82 -0.53 16.63 -12.55
N GLU A 83 -0.82 16.49 -13.85
CA GLU A 83 -2.08 15.92 -14.34
C GLU A 83 -2.20 14.45 -13.91
N LEU A 84 -1.13 13.67 -14.10
CA LEU A 84 -1.09 12.27 -13.66
C LEU A 84 -1.35 12.13 -12.15
N LYS A 85 -0.74 12.99 -11.32
CA LYS A 85 -0.97 13.01 -9.86
C LYS A 85 -2.43 13.34 -9.53
N GLN A 86 -3.01 14.34 -10.20
CA GLN A 86 -4.42 14.70 -10.00
C GLN A 86 -5.35 13.55 -10.37
N TRP A 87 -5.08 12.86 -11.48
CA TRP A 87 -5.91 11.74 -11.93
C TRP A 87 -5.84 10.56 -10.97
N ILE A 88 -4.65 10.20 -10.50
CA ILE A 88 -4.48 9.16 -9.48
C ILE A 88 -5.27 9.51 -8.22
N ASN A 89 -5.15 10.75 -7.72
CA ASN A 89 -5.88 11.19 -6.53
C ASN A 89 -7.41 11.15 -6.74
N ASN A 90 -7.90 11.58 -7.90
CA ASN A 90 -9.32 11.56 -8.20
C ASN A 90 -9.88 10.14 -8.24
N VAL A 91 -9.15 9.19 -8.85
CA VAL A 91 -9.54 7.78 -8.88
C VAL A 91 -9.54 7.18 -7.49
N LEU A 92 -8.50 7.44 -6.68
CA LEU A 92 -8.42 6.96 -5.31
C LEU A 92 -9.54 7.53 -4.42
N ASN A 93 -9.89 8.81 -4.57
CA ASN A 93 -10.98 9.44 -3.83
C ASN A 93 -12.38 8.95 -4.26
N ALA A 94 -12.50 8.45 -5.50
CA ALA A 94 -13.73 7.88 -6.01
C ALA A 94 -13.93 6.40 -5.63
N LEU A 95 -12.89 5.73 -5.08
CA LEU A 95 -13.03 4.38 -4.56
C LEU A 95 -13.95 4.38 -3.33
N THR A 96 -15.06 3.66 -3.42
CA THR A 96 -15.93 3.41 -2.28
C THR A 96 -15.43 2.20 -1.50
N GLY A 97 -15.69 2.17 -0.18
CA GLY A 97 -15.30 1.06 0.69
C GLY A 97 -15.82 -0.30 0.22
N ASP A 98 -17.01 -0.33 -0.40
CA ASP A 98 -17.63 -1.53 -0.98
C ASP A 98 -16.78 -2.19 -2.06
N LEU A 99 -15.96 -1.42 -2.78
CA LEU A 99 -15.09 -1.93 -3.85
C LEU A 99 -13.82 -2.63 -3.29
N LEU A 100 -13.52 -2.39 -2.02
CA LEU A 100 -12.33 -2.87 -1.31
C LEU A 100 -12.68 -3.89 -0.21
N SER A 101 -13.96 -4.29 -0.12
CA SER A 101 -14.51 -5.23 0.88
C SER A 101 -14.32 -6.69 0.49
#